data_AF-A0A0C9MPH1-F1
#
_entry.id   AF-A0A0C9MPH1-F1
#
_cell.length_a   1.000
_cell.length_b   1.000
_cell.length_c   1.000
_cell.angle_alpha   90.00
_cell.angle_beta   90.00
_cell.angle_gamma   90.00
#
_symmetry.space_group_name_H-M   'P 1'
#
loop_
_entity.id
_entity.type
_entity.pdbx_description
1 polymer ?
#
loop_
_entity_poly.entity_id
_entity_poly.type
_entity_poly.pdbx_seq_one_letter_code
_entity_poly.pdbx_strand_id
1 'polypeptide(L)'
;MKSQSTPLIQDAEIPLSPAELEVLRRQYIKEGEYVTIQTKFNYAWGLVKSSKTEHLELGIKLLTGKMVAAKLFRNVFFNMAFVPGKLEIYTDAPERRRECLYFLAIGNFKISNYSEARRFNDQLLKLEPRNDQALALKQLIDEKVSTEGVIGLAIVSGVVAVGAALVAAVVKRSNDKQTLMNFVNRIAVNAIVNGKRKCGNDGYL
;
A
#
# COMPACT_ATOMS: atom_id res chain seq x y z
N MET A 1 2.68 4.71 -42.34
CA MET A 1 2.45 3.96 -41.10
C MET A 1 1.35 4.68 -40.33
N LYS A 2 0.17 4.07 -40.15
CA LYS A 2 -0.93 4.71 -39.42
C LYS A 2 -0.52 4.89 -37.97
N SER A 3 -0.29 6.13 -37.54
CA SER A 3 -0.27 6.50 -36.12
C SER A 3 -1.67 6.22 -35.57
N GLN A 4 -1.84 5.09 -34.89
CA GLN A 4 -3.04 4.82 -34.10
C GLN A 4 -3.16 5.95 -33.07
N SER A 5 -4.05 6.90 -33.36
CA SER A 5 -4.42 7.99 -32.46
C SER A 5 -5.10 7.38 -31.24
N THR A 6 -4.44 7.48 -30.10
CA THR A 6 -4.65 6.67 -28.90
C THR A 6 -5.84 7.13 -28.05
N PRO A 7 -6.93 6.34 -27.88
CA PRO A 7 -7.94 6.58 -26.86
C PRO A 7 -7.58 5.81 -25.57
N LEU A 8 -6.37 5.99 -25.03
CA LEU A 8 -5.80 5.03 -24.07
C LEU A 8 -6.36 5.14 -22.62
N ILE A 9 -6.86 6.31 -22.18
CA ILE A 9 -7.49 6.45 -20.85
C ILE A 9 -8.92 5.94 -20.85
N GLN A 10 -9.74 6.45 -21.76
CA GLN A 10 -11.19 6.19 -21.76
C GLN A 10 -11.48 4.71 -22.04
N ASP A 11 -10.67 4.06 -22.89
CA ASP A 11 -10.80 2.63 -23.17
C ASP A 11 -10.35 1.73 -22.02
N ALA A 12 -9.54 2.24 -21.08
CA ALA A 12 -9.05 1.51 -19.91
C ALA A 12 -10.10 1.43 -18.78
N GLU A 13 -11.08 2.33 -18.80
CA GLU A 13 -12.17 2.41 -17.82
C GLU A 13 -13.37 1.54 -18.21
N ILE A 14 -13.52 1.20 -19.50
CA ILE A 14 -14.61 0.36 -19.99
C ILE A 14 -14.20 -1.11 -19.87
N PRO A 15 -14.68 -1.88 -18.87
CA PRO A 15 -14.32 -3.30 -18.75
C PRO A 15 -14.80 -4.09 -19.98
N LEU A 16 -14.03 -5.12 -20.36
CA LEU A 16 -14.50 -6.10 -21.35
C LEU A 16 -15.66 -6.91 -20.77
N SER A 17 -16.58 -7.34 -21.64
CA SER A 17 -17.59 -8.31 -21.24
C SER A 17 -16.94 -9.64 -20.81
N PRO A 18 -17.58 -10.41 -19.92
CA PRO A 18 -17.06 -11.72 -19.52
C PRO A 18 -16.80 -12.66 -20.70
N ALA A 19 -17.63 -12.56 -21.76
CA ALA A 19 -17.49 -13.36 -22.97
C ALA A 19 -16.24 -12.99 -23.77
N GLU A 20 -15.96 -11.69 -23.96
CA GLU A 20 -14.75 -11.23 -24.65
C GLU A 20 -13.49 -11.64 -23.88
N LEU A 21 -13.49 -11.47 -22.56
CA LEU A 21 -12.36 -11.88 -21.72
C LEU A 21 -12.14 -13.40 -21.80
N GLU A 22 -13.20 -14.19 -21.87
CA GLU A 22 -13.13 -15.64 -22.02
C GLU A 22 -12.56 -16.06 -23.38
N VAL A 23 -12.88 -15.35 -24.47
CA VAL A 23 -12.28 -15.59 -25.79
C VAL A 23 -10.76 -15.39 -25.73
N LEU A 24 -10.30 -14.30 -25.10
CA LEU A 24 -8.88 -14.02 -24.91
C LEU A 24 -8.20 -15.09 -24.06
N ARG A 25 -8.85 -15.51 -22.96
CA ARG A 25 -8.36 -16.58 -22.08
C ARG A 25 -8.21 -17.90 -22.83
N ARG A 26 -9.22 -18.28 -23.63
CA ARG A 26 -9.18 -19.52 -24.42
C ARG A 26 -8.04 -19.51 -25.43
N GLN A 27 -7.82 -18.38 -26.11
CA GLN A 27 -6.71 -18.24 -27.05
C GLN A 27 -5.36 -18.37 -26.33
N TYR A 28 -5.20 -17.71 -25.18
CA TYR A 28 -4.00 -17.81 -24.35
C TYR A 28 -3.71 -19.25 -23.92
N ILE A 29 -4.73 -19.98 -23.44
CA ILE A 29 -4.58 -21.38 -23.01
C ILE A 29 -4.28 -22.30 -24.20
N LYS A 30 -4.94 -22.07 -25.34
CA LYS A 30 -4.78 -22.88 -26.55
C LYS A 30 -3.35 -22.82 -27.10
N GLU A 31 -2.70 -21.66 -27.05
CA GLU A 31 -1.33 -21.51 -27.52
C GLU A 31 -0.28 -22.10 -26.56
N GLY A 32 -0.62 -22.24 -25.27
CA GLY A 32 0.18 -22.96 -24.28
C GLY A 32 1.61 -22.43 -24.15
N GLU A 33 2.59 -23.32 -24.28
CA GLU A 33 4.03 -23.03 -24.12
C GLU A 33 4.56 -22.03 -25.16
N TYR A 34 3.97 -22.01 -26.37
CA TYR A 34 4.38 -21.16 -27.48
C TYR A 34 3.50 -19.93 -27.66
N VAL A 35 2.87 -19.46 -26.58
CA VAL A 35 2.00 -18.29 -26.62
C VAL A 35 2.71 -17.07 -27.19
N THR A 36 2.08 -16.46 -28.18
CA THR A 36 2.61 -15.27 -28.85
C THR A 36 2.58 -14.06 -27.91
N ILE A 37 3.49 -13.12 -28.15
CA ILE A 37 3.53 -11.84 -27.42
C ILE A 37 2.17 -11.14 -27.50
N GLN A 38 1.54 -11.14 -28.68
CA GLN A 38 0.26 -10.49 -28.93
C GLN A 38 -0.88 -11.14 -28.14
N THR A 39 -0.98 -12.47 -28.14
CA THR A 39 -2.02 -13.18 -27.39
C THR A 39 -1.85 -12.94 -25.88
N LYS A 40 -0.62 -13.02 -25.37
CA LYS A 40 -0.34 -12.73 -23.96
C LYS A 40 -0.68 -11.28 -23.61
N PHE A 41 -0.32 -10.32 -24.46
CA PHE A 41 -0.63 -8.91 -24.27
C PHE A 41 -2.13 -8.62 -24.28
N ASN A 42 -2.86 -9.15 -25.27
CA ASN A 42 -4.30 -8.94 -25.38
C ASN A 42 -5.03 -9.49 -24.15
N TYR A 43 -4.66 -10.69 -23.70
CA TYR A 43 -5.24 -11.27 -22.50
C TYR A 43 -4.89 -10.47 -21.24
N ALA A 44 -3.63 -10.10 -21.07
CA ALA A 44 -3.19 -9.31 -19.92
C ALA A 44 -3.87 -7.93 -19.84
N TRP A 45 -4.05 -7.26 -20.98
CA TRP A 45 -4.76 -5.99 -21.04
C TRP A 45 -6.24 -6.16 -20.69
N GLY A 46 -6.89 -7.19 -21.20
CA GLY A 46 -8.27 -7.52 -20.84
C GLY A 46 -8.47 -7.74 -19.34
N LEU A 47 -7.46 -8.34 -18.68
CA LEU A 47 -7.45 -8.50 -17.23
C LEU A 47 -7.26 -7.17 -16.47
N VAL A 48 -6.36 -6.28 -16.92
CA VAL A 48 -6.14 -4.94 -16.32
C VAL A 48 -7.38 -4.03 -16.44
N LYS A 49 -8.24 -4.28 -17.42
CA LYS A 49 -9.53 -3.60 -17.57
C LYS A 49 -10.61 -4.09 -16.60
N SER A 50 -10.43 -5.25 -15.98
CA SER A 50 -11.42 -5.82 -15.06
C SER A 50 -11.45 -5.08 -13.71
N SER A 51 -12.61 -5.11 -13.03
CA SER A 51 -12.76 -4.55 -11.67
C SER A 51 -12.29 -5.51 -10.57
N LYS A 52 -11.93 -6.76 -10.91
CA LYS A 52 -11.49 -7.77 -9.94
C LYS A 52 -10.00 -7.65 -9.66
N THR A 53 -9.61 -7.53 -8.40
CA THR A 53 -8.21 -7.45 -7.97
C THR A 53 -7.39 -8.65 -8.46
N GLU A 54 -7.97 -9.87 -8.42
CA GLU A 54 -7.33 -11.09 -8.92
C GLU A 54 -6.94 -10.99 -10.40
N HIS A 55 -7.82 -10.39 -11.21
CA HIS A 55 -7.54 -10.16 -12.63
C HIS A 55 -6.47 -9.10 -12.80
N LEU A 56 -6.54 -7.99 -12.06
CA LEU A 56 -5.52 -6.92 -12.10
C LEU A 56 -4.13 -7.48 -11.79
N GLU A 57 -3.99 -8.26 -10.72
CA GLU A 57 -2.72 -8.87 -10.31
C GLU A 57 -2.18 -9.84 -11.37
N LEU A 58 -3.04 -10.70 -11.93
CA LEU A 58 -2.66 -11.60 -13.01
C LEU A 58 -2.25 -10.82 -14.27
N GLY A 59 -2.98 -9.77 -14.62
CA GLY A 59 -2.67 -8.90 -15.77
C GLY A 59 -1.31 -8.23 -15.62
N ILE A 60 -1.02 -7.63 -14.46
CA ILE A 60 0.29 -7.02 -14.17
C ILE A 60 1.40 -8.07 -14.20
N LYS A 61 1.14 -9.27 -13.66
CA LYS A 61 2.10 -10.39 -13.70
C LYS A 61 2.41 -10.83 -15.14
N LEU A 62 1.39 -10.91 -16.00
CA LEU A 62 1.58 -11.28 -17.40
C LEU A 62 2.33 -10.20 -18.19
N LEU A 63 2.11 -8.91 -17.90
CA LEU A 63 2.79 -7.79 -18.54
C LEU A 63 4.27 -7.66 -18.10
N THR A 64 4.55 -7.84 -16.81
CA THR A 64 5.91 -7.70 -16.25
C THR A 64 6.74 -8.98 -16.30
N GLY A 65 6.09 -10.15 -16.36
CA GLY A 65 6.73 -11.43 -16.07
C GLY A 65 7.16 -11.61 -14.60
N LYS A 66 6.87 -10.63 -13.74
CA LYS A 66 7.24 -10.62 -12.32
C LYS A 66 6.00 -10.81 -11.47
N MET A 67 6.11 -11.67 -10.46
CA MET A 67 5.05 -11.82 -9.48
C MET A 67 5.00 -10.53 -8.65
N VAL A 68 3.93 -9.75 -8.80
CA VAL A 68 3.66 -8.62 -7.91
C VAL A 68 3.51 -9.19 -6.50
N ALA A 69 4.32 -8.71 -5.58
CA ALA A 69 4.31 -9.17 -4.19
C ALA A 69 3.07 -8.61 -3.46
N ALA A 70 1.90 -9.16 -3.76
CA ALA A 70 0.73 -9.05 -2.91
C ALA A 70 0.68 -10.28 -2.00
N LYS A 71 1.02 -10.07 -0.72
CA LYS A 71 0.66 -10.90 0.45
C LYS A 71 0.61 -12.41 0.21
N LEU A 72 1.70 -13.12 0.49
CA LEU A 72 1.76 -14.51 0.99
C LEU A 72 0.48 -15.38 0.85
N PHE A 73 -0.08 -15.58 -0.35
CA PHE A 73 -1.26 -16.44 -0.53
C PHE A 73 -0.81 -17.87 -0.79
N ARG A 74 -0.47 -18.56 0.30
CA ARG A 74 -0.05 -19.96 0.34
C ARG A 74 -1.18 -20.95 -0.01
N ASN A 75 -2.45 -20.52 -0.06
CA ASN A 75 -3.57 -21.45 0.08
C ASN A 75 -4.55 -21.59 -1.10
N VAL A 76 -4.35 -20.96 -2.27
CA VAL A 76 -5.33 -21.07 -3.38
C VAL A 76 -4.73 -21.47 -4.73
N PHE A 77 -3.41 -21.39 -4.93
CA PHE A 77 -2.81 -21.46 -6.27
C PHE A 77 -2.02 -22.75 -6.59
N PHE A 78 -2.41 -23.92 -6.03
CA PHE A 78 -1.66 -25.17 -6.23
C PHE A 78 -2.19 -26.08 -7.37
N ASN A 79 -3.31 -25.77 -8.03
CA ASN A 79 -3.94 -26.69 -8.99
C ASN A 79 -4.15 -26.16 -10.42
N MET A 80 -3.47 -25.09 -10.82
CA MET A 80 -3.44 -24.69 -12.23
C MET A 80 -2.00 -24.67 -12.68
N ALA A 81 -1.66 -25.52 -13.65
CA ALA A 81 -0.34 -25.64 -14.25
C ALA A 81 0.25 -24.24 -14.51
N PHE A 82 1.18 -23.84 -13.64
CA PHE A 82 2.02 -22.68 -13.83
C PHE A 82 2.90 -23.00 -15.04
N VAL A 83 2.56 -22.41 -16.20
CA VAL A 83 3.39 -22.47 -17.40
C VAL A 83 4.34 -21.27 -17.33
N PRO A 84 5.61 -21.44 -16.89
CA PRO A 84 6.59 -20.36 -16.88
C PRO A 84 7.03 -20.04 -18.30
N GLY A 85 6.22 -19.27 -19.03
CA GLY A 85 6.67 -18.64 -20.27
C GLY A 85 7.64 -17.51 -19.92
N LYS A 86 8.93 -17.72 -20.17
CA LYS A 86 10.13 -16.87 -19.95
C LYS A 86 10.08 -15.47 -20.61
N LEU A 87 8.91 -15.03 -21.05
CA LEU A 87 8.71 -13.86 -21.89
C LEU A 87 8.19 -12.70 -21.03
N GLU A 88 9.08 -11.76 -20.72
CA GLU A 88 8.75 -10.48 -20.10
C GLU A 88 8.35 -9.54 -21.24
N ILE A 89 7.05 -9.30 -21.46
CA ILE A 89 6.57 -8.49 -22.61
C ILE A 89 7.24 -7.11 -22.64
N TYR A 90 7.41 -6.52 -21.45
CA TYR A 90 8.12 -5.27 -21.25
C TYR A 90 9.58 -5.27 -21.76
N THR A 91 10.24 -6.41 -21.70
CA THR A 91 11.66 -6.58 -22.02
C THR A 91 11.85 -7.05 -23.46
N ASP A 92 10.98 -7.93 -23.96
CA ASP A 92 11.14 -8.63 -25.25
C ASP A 92 10.59 -7.86 -26.48
N ALA A 93 9.68 -6.89 -26.27
CA ALA A 93 9.05 -6.11 -27.34
C ALA A 93 9.26 -4.59 -27.14
N PRO A 94 10.43 -4.04 -27.54
CA PRO A 94 10.74 -2.63 -27.32
C PRO A 94 9.80 -1.68 -28.08
N GLU A 95 9.15 -2.13 -29.17
CA GLU A 95 8.19 -1.32 -29.92
C GLU A 95 6.91 -1.03 -29.12
N ARG A 96 6.52 -1.96 -28.23
CA ARG A 96 5.33 -1.87 -27.36
C ARG A 96 5.64 -1.37 -25.96
N ARG A 97 6.91 -1.07 -25.65
CA ARG A 97 7.35 -0.64 -24.33
C ARG A 97 6.53 0.54 -23.79
N ARG A 98 6.17 1.50 -24.65
CA ARG A 98 5.36 2.67 -24.28
C ARG A 98 3.96 2.27 -23.79
N GLU A 99 3.29 1.40 -24.54
CA GLU A 99 1.95 0.87 -24.19
C GLU A 99 2.03 0.02 -22.91
N CYS A 100 3.05 -0.83 -22.78
CA CYS A 100 3.28 -1.62 -21.58
C CYS A 100 3.49 -0.74 -20.35
N LEU A 101 4.33 0.30 -20.41
CA LEU A 101 4.55 1.23 -19.30
C LEU A 101 3.25 1.88 -18.84
N TYR A 102 2.44 2.30 -19.80
CA TYR A 102 1.15 2.91 -19.51
C TYR A 102 0.19 1.94 -18.81
N PHE A 103 0.03 0.73 -19.34
CA PHE A 103 -0.86 -0.28 -18.76
C PHE A 103 -0.39 -0.77 -17.38
N LEU A 104 0.93 -0.87 -17.19
CA LEU A 104 1.52 -1.18 -15.88
C LEU A 104 1.25 -0.08 -14.86
N ALA A 105 1.33 1.19 -15.27
CA ALA A 105 0.99 2.31 -14.40
C ALA A 105 -0.49 2.27 -13.97
N ILE A 106 -1.42 2.05 -14.92
CA ILE A 106 -2.85 1.92 -14.62
C ILE A 106 -3.12 0.71 -13.72
N GLY A 107 -2.59 -0.46 -14.05
CA GLY A 107 -2.82 -1.68 -13.28
C GLY A 107 -2.39 -1.50 -11.82
N ASN A 108 -1.19 -0.96 -11.60
CA ASN A 108 -0.68 -0.68 -10.26
C ASN A 108 -1.49 0.41 -9.54
N PHE A 109 -1.96 1.44 -10.26
CA PHE A 109 -2.83 2.47 -9.69
C PHE A 109 -4.15 1.87 -9.18
N LYS A 110 -4.80 0.99 -9.97
CA LYS A 110 -6.06 0.34 -9.60
C LYS A 110 -5.96 -0.53 -8.35
N ILE A 111 -4.79 -1.13 -8.08
CA ILE A 111 -4.54 -1.91 -6.85
C ILE A 111 -3.91 -1.09 -5.71
N SER A 112 -3.93 0.24 -5.80
CA SER A 112 -3.33 1.18 -4.83
C SER A 112 -1.82 1.02 -4.63
N ASN A 113 -1.12 0.39 -5.57
CA ASN A 113 0.34 0.35 -5.57
C ASN A 113 0.91 1.63 -6.21
N TYR A 114 0.67 2.77 -5.58
CA TYR A 114 0.95 4.08 -6.16
C TYR A 114 2.44 4.34 -6.41
N SER A 115 3.33 3.72 -5.64
CA SER A 115 4.78 3.83 -5.82
C SER A 115 5.22 3.27 -7.18
N GLU A 116 4.81 2.03 -7.49
CA GLU A 116 5.13 1.42 -8.79
C GLU A 116 4.33 2.06 -9.92
N ALA A 117 3.09 2.48 -9.67
CA ALA A 117 2.32 3.25 -10.65
C ALA A 117 3.05 4.53 -11.07
N ARG A 118 3.55 5.31 -10.11
CA ARG A 118 4.35 6.52 -10.37
C ARG A 118 5.60 6.18 -11.16
N ARG A 119 6.33 5.15 -10.75
CA ARG A 119 7.57 4.72 -11.39
C ARG A 119 7.38 4.39 -12.88
N PHE A 120 6.38 3.58 -13.23
CA PHE A 120 6.11 3.24 -14.63
C PHE A 120 5.64 4.46 -15.42
N ASN A 121 4.79 5.30 -14.84
CA ASN A 121 4.30 6.51 -15.49
C ASN A 121 5.42 7.53 -15.75
N ASP A 122 6.35 7.72 -14.80
CA ASP A 122 7.51 8.59 -14.97
C ASP A 122 8.47 8.05 -16.06
N GLN A 123 8.61 6.72 -16.18
CA GLN A 123 9.37 6.13 -17.29
C GLN A 123 8.73 6.42 -18.65
N LEU A 124 7.40 6.39 -18.74
CA LEU A 124 6.69 6.77 -19.96
C LEU A 124 6.89 8.26 -20.27
N LEU A 125 6.75 9.14 -19.28
CA LEU A 125 6.95 10.59 -19.46
C LEU A 125 8.39 10.96 -19.84
N LYS A 126 9.39 10.16 -19.46
CA LYS A 126 10.77 10.34 -19.96
C LYS A 126 10.88 10.10 -21.47
N LEU A 127 10.08 9.17 -22.00
CA LEU A 127 10.04 8.87 -23.44
C LEU A 127 9.14 9.86 -24.19
N GLU A 128 8.02 10.23 -23.59
CA GLU A 128 7.00 11.11 -24.16
C GLU A 128 6.59 12.22 -23.18
N PRO A 129 7.39 13.28 -23.01
CA PRO A 129 7.13 14.33 -22.02
C PRO A 129 5.83 15.10 -22.23
N ARG A 130 5.29 15.08 -23.46
CA ARG A 130 4.06 15.77 -23.88
C ARG A 130 2.86 14.82 -23.96
N ASN A 131 2.93 13.65 -23.34
CA ASN A 131 1.82 12.71 -23.33
C ASN A 131 0.77 13.16 -22.30
N ASP A 132 -0.30 13.79 -22.77
CA ASP A 132 -1.39 14.31 -21.93
C ASP A 132 -2.02 13.23 -21.05
N GLN A 133 -2.07 11.98 -21.53
CA GLN A 133 -2.66 10.86 -20.79
C GLN A 133 -1.79 10.46 -19.60
N ALA A 134 -0.48 10.38 -19.82
CA ALA A 134 0.48 10.08 -18.76
C ALA A 134 0.59 11.24 -17.75
N LEU A 135 0.46 12.49 -18.21
CA LEU A 135 0.39 13.67 -17.34
C LEU A 135 -0.86 13.67 -16.47
N ALA A 136 -2.04 13.37 -17.03
CA ALA A 136 -3.27 13.23 -16.25
C ALA A 136 -3.17 12.12 -15.20
N LEU A 137 -2.65 10.95 -15.59
CA LEU A 137 -2.43 9.84 -14.65
C LEU A 137 -1.43 10.22 -13.54
N LYS A 138 -0.39 11.02 -13.87
CA LYS A 138 0.57 11.51 -12.87
C LYS A 138 -0.13 12.35 -11.80
N GLN A 139 -1.00 13.26 -12.19
CA GLN A 139 -1.75 14.11 -11.25
C GLN A 139 -2.60 13.26 -10.30
N LEU A 140 -3.31 12.26 -10.82
CA LEU A 140 -4.13 11.35 -10.02
C LEU A 140 -3.27 10.54 -9.03
N ILE A 141 -2.11 10.03 -9.47
CA ILE A 141 -1.18 9.32 -8.60
C ILE A 141 -0.66 10.24 -7.50
N ASP A 142 -0.25 11.45 -7.84
CA ASP A 142 0.33 12.41 -6.91
C ASP A 142 -0.69 12.85 -5.84
N GLU A 143 -1.95 13.03 -6.22
CA GLU A 143 -3.07 13.27 -5.30
C GLU A 143 -3.24 12.11 -4.31
N LYS A 144 -3.29 10.86 -4.79
CA LYS A 144 -3.45 9.67 -3.93
C LYS A 144 -2.27 9.46 -2.98
N VAL A 145 -1.03 9.56 -3.48
CA VAL A 145 0.18 9.43 -2.66
C VAL A 145 0.22 10.51 -1.58
N SER A 146 -0.14 11.76 -1.92
CA SER A 146 -0.19 12.85 -0.93
C SER A 146 -1.22 12.57 0.16
N THR A 147 -2.40 12.06 -0.20
CA THR A 147 -3.47 11.73 0.74
C THR A 147 -3.06 10.64 1.71
N GLU A 148 -2.50 9.53 1.23
CA GLU A 148 -2.00 8.45 2.09
C GLU A 148 -0.82 8.90 2.96
N GLY A 149 0.08 9.73 2.41
CA GLY A 149 1.19 10.32 3.16
C GLY A 149 0.72 11.22 4.31
N VAL A 150 -0.31 12.04 4.08
CA VAL A 150 -0.91 12.90 5.11
C VAL A 150 -1.59 12.06 6.20
N ILE A 151 -2.30 10.99 5.84
CA ILE A 151 -2.91 10.06 6.81
C ILE A 151 -1.83 9.42 7.70
N GLY A 152 -0.72 8.97 7.11
CA GLY A 152 0.41 8.39 7.85
C GLY A 152 1.05 9.40 8.82
N LEU A 153 1.28 10.64 8.36
CA LEU A 153 1.85 11.69 9.20
C LEU A 153 0.90 12.14 10.33
N ALA A 154 -0.41 12.18 10.06
CA ALA A 154 -1.41 12.53 11.07
C ALA A 154 -1.46 11.50 12.22
N ILE A 155 -1.37 10.21 11.91
CA ILE A 155 -1.33 9.15 12.92
C ILE A 155 -0.06 9.29 13.78
N VAL A 156 1.11 9.46 13.15
CA VAL A 156 2.39 9.58 13.87
C VAL A 156 2.42 10.84 14.74
N SER A 157 2.03 11.99 14.19
CA SER A 157 2.03 13.26 14.93
C SER A 157 1.01 13.27 16.08
N GLY A 158 -0.17 12.68 15.89
CA GLY A 158 -1.18 12.54 16.96
C GLY A 158 -0.69 11.69 18.15
N VAL A 159 -0.09 10.53 17.90
CA VAL A 159 0.43 9.65 18.97
C VAL A 159 1.57 10.31 19.74
N VAL A 160 2.52 10.95 19.04
CA VAL A 160 3.66 11.64 19.68
C VAL A 160 3.20 12.84 20.49
N ALA A 161 2.30 13.67 19.95
CA ALA A 161 1.79 14.86 20.64
C ALA A 161 0.99 14.49 21.90
N VAL A 162 0.08 13.51 21.81
CA VAL A 162 -0.69 13.04 22.96
C VAL A 162 0.22 12.38 24.00
N GLY A 163 1.16 11.54 23.57
CA GLY A 163 2.12 10.89 24.46
C GLY A 163 3.00 11.90 25.22
N ALA A 164 3.59 12.87 24.51
CA ALA A 164 4.41 13.91 25.12
C ALA A 164 3.59 14.83 26.04
N ALA A 165 2.35 15.18 25.66
CA ALA A 165 1.46 16.00 26.49
C ALA A 165 1.05 15.27 27.78
N LEU A 166 0.76 13.97 27.72
CA LEU A 166 0.45 13.15 28.89
C LEU A 166 1.66 13.04 29.82
N VAL A 167 2.84 12.73 29.28
CA VAL A 167 4.09 12.67 30.06
C VAL A 167 4.38 14.03 30.71
N ALA A 168 4.27 15.13 29.96
CA ALA A 168 4.46 16.47 30.48
C ALA A 168 3.41 16.83 31.55
N ALA A 169 2.14 16.42 31.40
CA ALA A 169 1.10 16.64 32.40
C ALA A 169 1.37 15.87 33.70
N VAL A 170 1.82 14.61 33.61
CA VAL A 170 2.20 13.80 34.78
C VAL A 170 3.44 14.38 35.48
N VAL A 171 4.45 14.81 34.71
CA VAL A 171 5.67 15.43 35.25
C VAL A 171 5.37 16.81 35.85
N LYS A 172 4.49 17.61 35.22
CA LYS A 172 4.09 18.92 35.76
C LYS A 172 3.28 18.79 37.05
N ARG A 173 2.49 17.72 37.20
CA ARG A 173 1.72 17.43 38.42
C ARG A 173 2.59 17.03 39.61
N SER A 174 3.85 16.62 39.39
CA SER A 174 4.75 16.13 40.44
C SER A 174 5.70 17.18 41.02
N ASN A 175 5.47 18.48 40.80
CA ASN A 175 6.38 19.54 41.26
C ASN A 175 6.00 20.26 42.57
N ASP A 176 4.97 19.83 43.29
CA ASP A 176 4.69 20.42 44.60
C ASP A 176 5.43 19.67 45.72
N LYS A 177 6.73 20.00 45.87
CA LYS A 177 7.57 19.52 46.98
C LYS A 177 6.91 19.76 48.35
N GLN A 178 6.04 20.76 48.45
CA GLN A 178 5.30 21.08 49.67
C GLN A 178 4.28 19.98 50.01
N THR A 179 3.60 19.40 49.02
CA THR A 179 2.65 18.29 49.23
C THR A 179 3.36 17.02 49.68
N LEU A 180 4.52 16.70 49.10
CA LEU A 180 5.36 15.57 49.53
C LEU A 180 5.88 15.76 50.96
N MET A 181 6.38 16.96 51.28
CA MET A 181 6.86 17.26 52.64
C MET A 181 5.73 17.22 53.67
N ASN A 182 4.53 17.72 53.34
CA ASN A 182 3.38 17.66 54.23
C ASN A 182 2.88 16.22 54.46
N PHE A 183 2.96 15.34 53.45
CA PHE A 183 2.59 13.93 53.59
C PHE A 183 3.60 13.16 54.45
N VAL A 184 4.91 13.33 54.19
CA VAL A 184 5.98 12.73 54.99
C VAL A 184 5.91 13.22 56.43
N ASN A 185 5.67 14.52 56.65
CA ASN A 185 5.56 15.08 57.99
C ASN A 185 4.32 14.56 58.74
N ARG A 186 3.17 14.36 58.06
CA ARG A 186 1.99 13.73 58.67
C ARG A 186 2.22 12.26 59.03
N ILE A 187 2.93 11.50 58.21
CA ILE A 187 3.30 10.11 58.54
C ILE A 187 4.26 10.08 59.74
N ALA A 188 5.30 10.91 59.73
CA ALA A 188 6.27 11.00 60.82
C ALA A 188 5.62 11.41 62.15
N VAL A 189 4.74 12.41 62.15
CA VAL A 189 4.01 12.85 63.35
C VAL A 189 3.06 11.76 63.87
N ASN A 190 2.31 11.08 63.00
CA ASN A 190 1.44 9.98 63.43
C ASN A 190 2.23 8.77 63.98
N ALA A 191 3.42 8.48 63.42
CA ALA A 191 4.30 7.44 63.94
C ALA A 191 4.86 7.79 65.32
N ILE A 192 5.24 9.05 65.56
CA ILE A 192 5.72 9.53 66.87
C ILE A 192 4.60 9.50 67.92
N VAL A 193 3.39 9.93 67.57
CA VAL A 193 2.22 9.95 68.47
C VAL A 193 1.77 8.52 68.84
N ASN A 194 1.77 7.59 67.89
CA ASN A 194 1.43 6.19 68.16
C ASN A 194 2.56 5.42 68.85
N GLY A 195 3.83 5.79 68.63
CA GLY A 195 4.98 5.23 69.35
C GLY A 195 4.99 5.58 70.83
N LYS A 196 4.58 6.80 71.21
CA LYS A 196 4.48 7.20 72.62
C LYS A 196 3.32 6.54 73.39
N ARG A 197 2.28 6.04 72.70
CA ARG A 197 1.17 5.31 73.36
C ARG A 197 1.52 3.87 73.77
N LYS A 198 2.57 3.26 73.18
CA LYS A 198 2.95 1.87 73.49
C LYS A 198 3.99 1.71 74.61
N CYS A 199 4.66 2.77 75.06
CA CYS A 199 5.65 2.69 76.16
C CYS A 199 5.12 3.13 77.54
N GLY A 200 3.81 3.43 77.67
CA GLY A 200 3.24 4.05 78.86
C GLY A 200 2.23 3.24 79.66
N ASN A 201 1.98 1.95 79.35
CA ASN A 201 0.89 1.21 80.00
C ASN A 201 1.18 -0.22 80.48
N ASP A 202 2.46 -0.61 80.57
CA ASP A 202 2.85 -1.89 81.17
C ASP A 202 3.55 -1.62 82.50
N GLY A 203 2.76 -1.29 83.52
CA GLY A 203 3.23 -1.01 84.87
C GLY A 203 2.12 -1.21 85.90
N TYR A 204 2.18 -2.36 86.58
CA TYR A 204 1.63 -2.67 87.90
C TYR A 204 0.09 -2.66 88.09
N LEU A 205 -0.52 -3.84 87.93
CA LEU A 205 -1.29 -4.58 88.95
C LEU A 205 -1.62 -5.98 88.45
#